data_AF-A0A4Y9FF56-F1
#
_entry.id   AF-A0A4Y9FF56-F1
#
_cell.length_a   1.000
_cell.length_b   1.000
_cell.length_c   1.000
_cell.angle_alpha   90.00
_cell.angle_beta   90.00
_cell.angle_gamma   90.00
#
_symmetry.space_group_name_H-M   'P 1'
#
loop_
_entity.id
_entity.type
_entity.pdbx_description
1 polymer ?
#
loop_
_entity_poly.entity_id
_entity_poly.type
_entity_poly.pdbx_seq_one_letter_code
_entity_poly.pdbx_strand_id
1 'polypeptide(L)'
;MEVLRYASWQKWAAGGRLVLGLLALALLWWVFFDVRDGLSLLLGLLVGLVVALYLLRTAVQPLLRSRLEVALEPRGIRIGGKFYSRSDFRGLGMASGWWAQRAQRALRDAGTYGPWAPYPPFHLDFGRARLPLFLDLPGWDRLLRHLGVDWREVPELREFLTLARGMGWLNGLMHPPEEAEQAWVQARSRYRRACAWIWIGCLGVVLGIVGVRVVEGPGGGDTPWTWALVGVSLMGLLLCLGWVGITFGLKGLARGWVSEYNPLASL
;
A
#
# COMPACT_ATOMS: atom_id res chain seq x y z
N MET A 1 14.00 20.83 19.13
CA MET A 1 14.05 19.37 18.93
C MET A 1 12.75 18.98 18.26
N GLU A 2 12.81 18.52 17.01
CA GLU A 2 11.63 18.10 16.25
C GLU A 2 11.57 16.58 16.24
N VAL A 3 10.38 15.99 16.31
CA VAL A 3 10.21 14.53 16.29
C VAL A 3 9.26 14.16 15.15
N LEU A 4 9.79 13.41 14.20
CA LEU A 4 9.04 12.85 13.08
C LEU A 4 8.44 11.50 13.50
N ARG A 5 7.15 11.33 13.24
CA ARG A 5 6.38 10.14 13.61
C ARG A 5 5.44 9.74 12.49
N TYR A 6 5.15 8.44 12.42
CA TYR A 6 4.07 7.95 11.58
C TYR A 6 2.72 8.51 12.04
N ALA A 7 1.91 8.94 11.07
CA ALA A 7 0.61 9.52 11.37
C ALA A 7 -0.38 8.45 11.85
N SER A 8 -1.30 8.81 12.76
CA SER A 8 -2.31 7.89 13.29
C SER A 8 -3.12 7.19 12.20
N TRP A 9 -3.42 7.89 11.11
CA TRP A 9 -4.14 7.32 9.98
C TRP A 9 -3.37 6.17 9.30
N GLN A 10 -2.02 6.21 9.26
CA GLN A 10 -1.21 5.14 8.64
C GLN A 10 -1.37 3.85 9.43
N LYS A 11 -1.36 3.96 10.76
CA LYS A 11 -1.62 2.85 11.68
C LYS A 11 -3.03 2.29 11.50
N TRP A 12 -4.05 3.16 11.45
CA TRP A 12 -5.43 2.72 11.22
C TRP A 12 -5.64 2.08 9.85
N ALA A 13 -5.04 2.64 8.80
CA ALA A 13 -5.12 2.07 7.46
C ALA A 13 -4.44 0.69 7.37
N ALA A 14 -3.26 0.54 7.98
CA ALA A 14 -2.55 -0.73 8.04
C ALA A 14 -3.30 -1.77 8.88
N GLY A 15 -3.84 -1.37 10.04
CA GLY A 15 -4.69 -2.21 10.88
C GLY A 15 -5.98 -2.65 10.18
N GLY A 16 -6.65 -1.72 9.50
CA GLY A 16 -7.86 -2.02 8.71
C GLY A 16 -7.57 -3.02 7.58
N ARG A 17 -6.47 -2.84 6.84
CA ARG A 17 -6.03 -3.82 5.82
C ARG A 17 -5.75 -5.19 6.43
N LEU A 18 -5.12 -5.25 7.61
CA LEU A 18 -4.85 -6.51 8.29
C LEU A 18 -6.15 -7.23 8.64
N VAL A 19 -7.08 -6.54 9.29
CA VAL A 19 -8.37 -7.13 9.71
C VAL A 19 -9.17 -7.58 8.49
N LEU A 20 -9.37 -6.70 7.51
CA LEU A 20 -10.12 -7.03 6.29
C LEU A 20 -9.46 -8.14 5.48
N GLY A 21 -8.13 -8.14 5.41
CA GLY A 21 -7.36 -9.17 4.72
C GLY A 21 -7.44 -10.53 5.40
N LEU A 22 -7.38 -10.58 6.74
CA LEU A 22 -7.55 -11.81 7.51
C LEU A 22 -8.98 -12.35 7.38
N LEU A 23 -9.99 -11.47 7.39
CA LEU A 23 -11.38 -11.86 7.11
C LEU A 23 -11.54 -12.42 5.70
N ALA A 24 -10.93 -11.77 4.70
CA ALA A 24 -10.94 -12.27 3.33
C ALA A 24 -10.23 -13.63 3.21
N LEU A 25 -9.11 -13.83 3.92
CA LEU A 25 -8.43 -15.13 4.00
C LEU A 25 -9.30 -16.21 4.65
N ALA A 26 -9.99 -15.89 5.75
CA ALA A 26 -10.90 -16.81 6.41
C ALA A 26 -12.08 -17.20 5.51
N LEU A 27 -12.66 -16.23 4.78
CA LEU A 27 -13.72 -16.47 3.80
C LEU A 27 -13.23 -17.32 2.61
N LEU A 28 -12.05 -17.00 2.05
CA LEU A 28 -11.43 -17.81 1.01
C LEU A 28 -11.22 -19.24 1.50
N TRP A 29 -10.67 -19.39 2.71
CA TRP A 29 -10.45 -20.70 3.31
C TRP A 29 -11.74 -21.49 3.48
N TRP A 30 -12.81 -20.83 3.95
CA TRP A 30 -14.13 -21.44 4.09
C TRP A 30 -14.70 -21.93 2.75
N VAL A 31 -14.57 -21.14 1.68
CA VAL A 31 -15.04 -21.51 0.34
C VAL A 31 -14.23 -22.66 -0.27
N PHE A 32 -12.90 -22.64 -0.13
CA PHE A 32 -12.04 -23.64 -0.76
C PHE A 32 -12.02 -24.99 -0.03
N PHE A 33 -12.32 -25.05 1.27
CA PHE A 33 -12.36 -26.31 2.02
C PHE A 33 -13.61 -27.15 1.76
N ASP A 34 -14.70 -26.52 1.30
CA ASP A 34 -15.95 -27.20 0.96
C ASP A 34 -15.81 -27.99 -0.35
N VAL A 35 -14.94 -27.52 -1.25
CA VAL A 35 -14.64 -28.16 -2.53
C VAL A 35 -13.50 -29.17 -2.32
N ARG A 36 -13.84 -30.42 -1.99
CA ARG A 36 -12.88 -31.52 -1.71
C ARG A 36 -12.09 -32.01 -2.95
N ASP A 37 -11.72 -31.11 -3.85
CA ASP A 37 -10.86 -31.38 -5.01
C ASP A 37 -9.44 -30.85 -4.75
N GLY A 38 -8.43 -31.65 -5.08
CA GLY A 38 -7.01 -31.32 -4.88
C GLY A 38 -6.58 -30.08 -5.65
N LEU A 39 -7.18 -29.81 -6.82
CA LEU A 39 -6.90 -28.60 -7.60
C LEU A 39 -7.42 -27.32 -6.90
N SER A 40 -8.62 -27.37 -6.33
CA SER A 40 -9.22 -26.25 -5.60
C SER A 40 -8.42 -25.91 -4.34
N LEU A 41 -7.94 -26.93 -3.61
CA LEU A 41 -7.06 -26.73 -2.46
C LEU A 41 -5.73 -26.08 -2.84
N LEU A 42 -5.08 -26.54 -3.93
CA LEU A 42 -3.83 -25.95 -4.42
C LEU A 42 -4.02 -24.48 -4.82
N LEU A 43 -5.11 -24.18 -5.55
CA LEU A 43 -5.43 -22.81 -5.95
C LEU A 43 -5.70 -21.92 -4.73
N GLY A 44 -6.48 -22.42 -3.75
CA GLY A 44 -6.75 -21.73 -2.50
C GLY A 44 -5.49 -21.42 -1.71
N LEU A 45 -4.55 -22.36 -1.61
CA LEU A 45 -3.25 -22.15 -0.97
C LEU A 45 -2.41 -21.09 -1.69
N LEU A 46 -2.37 -21.12 -3.03
CA LEU A 46 -1.62 -20.14 -3.82
C LEU A 46 -2.20 -18.73 -3.68
N VAL A 47 -3.52 -18.59 -3.76
CA VAL A 47 -4.21 -17.30 -3.52
C VAL A 47 -3.97 -16.83 -2.08
N GLY A 48 -4.09 -17.73 -1.10
CA GLY A 48 -3.82 -17.45 0.31
C GLY A 48 -2.40 -16.94 0.54
N LEU A 49 -1.40 -17.56 -0.09
CA LEU A 49 0.00 -17.11 -0.02
C LEU A 49 0.18 -15.70 -0.61
N VAL A 50 -0.41 -15.42 -1.77
CA VAL A 50 -0.34 -14.08 -2.38
C VAL A 50 -0.98 -13.04 -1.47
N VAL A 51 -2.16 -13.31 -0.91
CA VAL A 51 -2.83 -12.40 0.02
C VAL A 51 -1.99 -12.22 1.30
N ALA A 52 -1.42 -13.29 1.86
CA ALA A 52 -0.56 -13.21 3.04
C ALA A 52 0.70 -12.34 2.78
N LEU A 53 1.36 -12.52 1.64
CA LEU A 53 2.51 -11.69 1.24
C LEU A 53 2.11 -10.22 1.06
N TYR A 54 0.94 -9.96 0.46
CA TYR A 54 0.40 -8.61 0.34
C TYR A 54 0.17 -7.97 1.72
N LEU A 55 -0.44 -8.70 2.67
CA LEU A 55 -0.71 -8.19 4.03
C LEU A 55 0.58 -7.99 4.82
N LEU A 56 1.56 -8.87 4.67
CA LEU A 56 2.88 -8.69 5.27
C LEU A 56 3.47 -7.33 4.87
N ARG A 57 3.39 -6.98 3.58
CA ARG A 57 3.93 -5.73 3.03
C ARG A 57 3.12 -4.49 3.33
N THR A 58 1.79 -4.57 3.24
CA THR A 58 0.91 -3.39 3.27
C THR A 58 0.24 -3.12 4.62
N ALA A 59 0.32 -4.08 5.54
CA ALA A 59 -0.27 -4.02 6.86
C ALA A 59 0.76 -4.28 7.97
N VAL A 60 1.38 -5.47 8.01
CA VAL A 60 2.26 -5.86 9.12
C VAL A 60 3.50 -4.97 9.20
N GLN A 61 4.24 -4.81 8.11
CA GLN A 61 5.44 -3.98 8.08
C GLN A 61 5.17 -2.51 8.45
N PRO A 62 4.13 -1.83 7.92
CA PRO A 62 3.73 -0.50 8.39
C PRO A 62 3.35 -0.45 9.88
N LEU A 63 2.64 -1.46 10.41
CA LEU A 63 2.30 -1.51 11.84
C LEU A 63 3.54 -1.63 12.73
N LEU A 64 4.50 -2.46 12.35
CA LEU A 64 5.79 -2.57 13.06
C LEU A 64 6.55 -1.25 13.05
N ARG A 65 6.55 -0.55 11.91
CA ARG A 65 7.20 0.77 11.76
C ARG A 65 6.45 1.90 12.44
N SER A 66 5.15 1.75 12.72
CA SER A 66 4.34 2.82 13.34
C SER A 66 4.82 3.27 14.73
N ARG A 67 5.67 2.46 15.39
CA ARG A 67 6.32 2.79 16.67
C ARG A 67 7.68 3.47 16.51
N LEU A 68 8.17 3.59 15.28
CA LEU A 68 9.44 4.25 14.99
C LEU A 68 9.27 5.75 15.21
N GLU A 69 10.16 6.31 16.01
CA GLU A 69 10.32 7.75 16.17
C GLU A 69 11.68 8.16 15.65
N VAL A 70 11.70 9.27 14.90
CA VAL A 70 12.92 9.89 14.39
C VAL A 70 13.00 11.30 14.97
N ALA A 71 13.87 11.49 15.97
CA ALA A 71 14.09 12.80 16.55
C ALA A 71 15.24 13.52 15.84
N LEU A 72 14.98 14.74 15.39
CA LEU A 72 15.95 15.66 14.81
C LEU A 72 16.60 16.45 15.96
N GLU A 73 17.82 16.05 16.31
CA GLU A 73 18.62 16.67 17.37
C GLU A 73 19.65 17.63 16.76
N PRO A 74 20.09 18.68 17.46
CA PRO A 74 21.02 19.67 16.88
C PRO A 74 22.31 19.08 16.30
N ARG A 75 22.83 17.99 16.89
CA ARG A 75 24.08 17.32 16.48
C ARG A 75 23.87 16.11 15.59
N GLY A 76 22.64 15.71 15.27
CA GLY A 76 22.39 14.46 14.57
C GLY A 76 20.92 14.03 14.59
N ILE A 77 20.68 12.73 14.48
CA ILE A 77 19.33 12.15 14.50
C ILE A 77 19.28 10.99 15.48
N ARG A 78 18.13 10.77 16.11
CA ARG A 78 17.88 9.59 16.93
C ARG A 78 16.78 8.76 16.32
N ILE A 79 17.09 7.52 15.96
CA ILE A 79 16.13 6.56 15.38
C ILE A 79 15.99 5.38 16.33
N GLY A 80 14.77 5.12 16.81
CA GLY A 80 14.51 3.97 17.70
C GLY A 80 15.37 3.98 18.97
N GLY A 81 15.67 5.16 19.51
CA GLY A 81 16.50 5.34 20.71
C GLY A 81 18.02 5.41 20.46
N LYS A 82 18.51 5.03 19.28
CA LYS A 82 19.94 5.10 18.94
C LYS A 82 20.28 6.43 18.26
N PHE A 83 21.33 7.10 18.74
CA PHE A 83 21.80 8.37 18.20
C PHE A 83 22.80 8.14 17.06
N TYR A 84 22.69 8.95 16.01
CA TYR A 84 23.54 8.98 14.83
C TYR A 84 24.02 10.41 14.61
N SER A 85 25.33 10.63 14.66
CA SER A 85 25.91 11.97 14.54
C SER A 85 25.81 12.48 13.11
N ARG A 86 25.53 13.77 12.96
CA ARG A 86 25.60 14.44 11.65
C ARG A 86 27.03 14.47 11.10
N SER A 87 28.05 14.52 11.95
CA SER A 87 29.47 14.46 11.54
C SER A 87 29.83 13.16 10.82
N ASP A 88 29.12 12.07 11.14
CA ASP A 88 29.41 10.74 10.62
C ASP A 88 28.62 10.47 9.33
N PHE A 89 27.69 11.35 8.99
CA PHE A 89 26.84 11.21 7.82
C PHE A 89 27.64 11.47 6.54
N ARG A 90 27.73 10.44 5.69
CA ARG A 90 28.48 10.44 4.44
C ARG A 90 27.60 10.72 3.21
N GLY A 91 26.28 10.68 3.37
CA GLY A 91 25.33 10.94 2.31
C GLY A 91 24.27 9.85 2.15
N LEU A 92 23.54 9.94 1.04
CA LEU A 92 22.53 8.96 0.65
C LEU A 92 23.19 7.87 -0.19
N GLY A 93 23.09 6.64 0.26
CA GLY A 93 23.54 5.47 -0.48
C GLY A 93 22.39 4.76 -1.16
N MET A 94 22.68 4.12 -2.28
CA MET A 94 21.74 3.20 -2.92
C MET A 94 22.00 1.76 -2.44
N ALA A 95 20.94 1.05 -2.05
CA ALA A 95 20.99 -0.34 -1.70
C ALA A 95 21.54 -1.12 -2.90
N SER A 96 22.61 -1.87 -2.67
CA SER A 96 23.23 -2.72 -3.69
C SER A 96 22.62 -4.13 -3.64
N GLY A 97 22.44 -4.74 -4.82
CA GLY A 97 21.99 -6.12 -4.95
C GLY A 97 20.95 -6.33 -6.05
N TRP A 98 20.76 -7.60 -6.43
CA TRP A 98 19.82 -8.05 -7.47
C TRP A 98 18.41 -7.46 -7.29
N TRP A 99 17.90 -7.44 -6.05
CA TRP A 99 16.55 -6.94 -5.76
C TRP A 99 16.41 -5.43 -5.95
N ALA A 100 17.44 -4.64 -5.59
CA ALA A 100 17.43 -3.19 -5.80
C ALA A 100 17.51 -2.84 -7.29
N GLN A 101 18.36 -3.55 -8.05
CA GLN A 101 18.44 -3.40 -9.51
C GLN A 101 17.14 -3.80 -10.21
N ARG A 102 16.47 -4.87 -9.72
CA ARG A 102 15.17 -5.29 -10.24
C ARG A 102 14.07 -4.28 -9.91
N ALA A 103 14.10 -3.67 -8.72
CA ALA A 103 13.20 -2.59 -8.34
C ALA A 103 13.34 -1.39 -9.28
N GLN A 104 14.58 -0.96 -9.53
CA GLN A 104 14.88 0.14 -10.45
C GLN A 104 14.40 -0.14 -11.87
N ARG A 105 14.67 -1.34 -12.40
CA ARG A 105 14.17 -1.74 -13.71
C ARG A 105 12.64 -1.73 -13.77
N ALA A 106 11.98 -2.34 -12.78
CA ALA A 106 10.52 -2.34 -12.72
C ALA A 106 9.94 -0.91 -12.63
N LEU A 107 10.60 -0.01 -11.92
CA LEU A 107 10.21 1.41 -11.86
C LEU A 107 10.42 2.13 -13.18
N ARG A 108 11.55 1.90 -13.87
CA ARG A 108 11.82 2.50 -15.17
C ARG A 108 10.86 1.99 -16.24
N ASP A 109 10.58 0.69 -16.24
CA ASP A 109 9.79 0.03 -17.29
C ASP A 109 8.28 0.25 -17.09
N ALA A 110 7.80 0.19 -15.85
CA ALA A 110 6.36 0.23 -15.55
C ALA A 110 5.91 1.54 -14.90
N GLY A 111 6.83 2.39 -14.42
CA GLY A 111 6.51 3.62 -13.68
C GLY A 111 5.75 3.37 -12.38
N THR A 112 5.51 2.14 -11.96
CA THR A 112 4.64 1.82 -10.82
C THR A 112 5.43 1.47 -9.58
N TYR A 113 5.24 2.26 -8.51
CA TYR A 113 5.62 1.84 -7.16
C TYR A 113 4.38 1.28 -6.46
N GLY A 114 4.47 0.02 -6.04
CA GLY A 114 3.33 -0.73 -5.53
C GLY A 114 3.70 -1.64 -4.35
N PRO A 115 2.71 -2.37 -3.80
CA PRO A 115 2.90 -3.26 -2.65
C PRO A 115 3.88 -4.41 -2.90
N TRP A 116 4.18 -4.68 -4.17
CA TRP A 116 5.12 -5.69 -4.64
C TRP A 116 6.50 -5.13 -5.00
N ALA A 117 6.65 -3.79 -5.00
CA ALA A 117 7.94 -3.17 -5.22
C ALA A 117 8.82 -3.43 -3.98
N PRO A 118 10.12 -3.76 -4.17
CA PRO A 118 11.06 -3.76 -3.06
C PRO A 118 11.03 -2.40 -2.37
N TYR A 119 11.29 -2.38 -1.06
CA TYR A 119 11.44 -1.15 -0.28
C TYR A 119 12.27 -0.09 -1.01
N PRO A 120 12.06 1.21 -0.73
CA PRO A 120 12.86 2.25 -1.36
C PRO A 120 14.34 1.89 -1.22
N PRO A 121 15.09 1.85 -2.32
CA PRO A 121 16.45 1.35 -2.34
C PRO A 121 17.43 2.34 -1.73
N PHE A 122 17.02 3.22 -0.83
CA PHE A 122 17.85 4.30 -0.32
C PHE A 122 18.17 4.07 1.15
N HIS A 123 19.41 4.35 1.52
CA HIS A 123 19.87 4.31 2.89
C HIS A 123 20.66 5.55 3.24
N LEU A 124 20.55 5.98 4.49
CA LEU A 124 21.40 6.98 5.12
C LEU A 124 22.70 6.28 5.53
N ASP A 125 23.84 6.75 5.01
CA ASP A 125 25.16 6.21 5.35
C ASP A 125 25.82 7.04 6.45
N PHE A 126 26.03 6.44 7.61
CA PHE A 126 26.77 7.03 8.74
C PHE A 126 28.17 6.40 8.92
N GLY A 127 28.70 5.78 7.86
CA GLY A 127 29.99 5.10 7.81
C GLY A 127 29.99 3.75 8.53
N ARG A 128 29.65 3.73 9.83
CA ARG A 128 29.56 2.51 10.66
C ARG A 128 28.17 1.87 10.66
N ALA A 129 27.15 2.60 10.17
CA ALA A 129 25.78 2.13 10.12
C ALA A 129 25.10 2.62 8.84
N ARG A 130 24.30 1.73 8.23
CA ARG A 130 23.42 2.05 7.10
C ARG A 130 21.99 1.89 7.55
N LEU A 131 21.21 2.98 7.46
CA LEU A 131 19.81 2.99 7.90
C LEU A 131 18.91 3.19 6.69
N PRO A 132 17.79 2.46 6.56
CA PRO A 132 16.88 2.68 5.44
C PRO A 132 16.30 4.10 5.49
N LEU A 133 16.17 4.75 4.33
CA LEU A 133 15.38 5.97 4.19
C LEU A 133 13.90 5.58 4.13
N PHE A 134 13.17 5.90 5.19
CA PHE A 134 11.74 5.62 5.29
C PHE A 134 10.92 6.64 4.48
N LEU A 135 10.78 6.41 3.17
CA LEU A 135 9.98 7.30 2.31
C LEU A 135 8.50 7.37 2.71
N ASP A 136 8.00 6.43 3.51
CA ASP A 136 6.65 6.46 4.07
C ASP A 136 6.51 7.30 5.35
N LEU A 137 7.61 7.83 5.91
CA LEU A 137 7.61 8.69 7.09
C LEU A 137 7.23 10.13 6.69
N PRO A 138 6.17 10.72 7.27
CA PRO A 138 5.90 12.15 7.09
C PRO A 138 7.09 13.01 7.53
N GLY A 139 7.60 13.86 6.63
CA GLY A 139 8.77 14.71 6.89
C GLY A 139 10.13 14.06 6.62
N TRP A 140 10.20 12.95 5.87
CA TRP A 140 11.49 12.37 5.45
C TRP A 140 12.39 13.36 4.68
N ASP A 141 11.81 14.34 3.99
CA ASP A 141 12.50 15.42 3.30
C ASP A 141 13.13 16.42 4.30
N ARG A 142 12.41 16.74 5.38
CA ARG A 142 12.94 17.53 6.51
C ARG A 142 14.06 16.80 7.24
N LEU A 143 13.95 15.47 7.39
CA LEU A 143 15.04 14.64 7.90
C LEU A 143 16.32 14.77 7.04
N LEU A 144 16.20 14.71 5.71
CA LEU A 144 17.35 14.90 4.81
C LEU A 144 17.92 16.31 4.91
N ARG A 145 17.05 17.33 4.89
CA ARG A 145 17.44 18.73 5.04
C ARG A 145 18.20 18.97 6.35
N HIS A 146 17.76 18.36 7.44
CA HIS A 146 18.43 18.41 8.75
C HIS A 146 19.83 17.80 8.73
N LEU A 147 20.04 16.74 7.94
CA LEU A 147 21.35 16.16 7.70
C LEU A 147 22.22 17.00 6.74
N GLY A 148 21.64 18.00 6.09
CA GLY A 148 22.32 18.89 5.14
C GLY A 148 22.23 18.41 3.70
N VAL A 149 21.25 17.58 3.36
CA VAL A 149 21.01 17.08 2.00
C VAL A 149 19.68 17.59 1.50
N ASP A 150 19.68 18.26 0.35
CA ASP A 150 18.47 18.48 -0.42
C ASP A 150 18.21 17.25 -1.31
N TRP A 151 17.02 16.68 -1.20
CA TRP A 151 16.62 15.54 -2.01
C TRP A 151 16.60 15.85 -3.51
N ARG A 152 16.39 17.12 -3.89
CA ARG A 152 16.38 17.58 -5.28
C ARG A 152 17.75 17.55 -5.93
N GLU A 153 18.79 17.65 -5.11
CA GLU A 153 20.19 17.62 -5.53
C GLU A 153 20.73 16.19 -5.66
N VAL A 154 20.03 15.20 -5.09
CA VAL A 154 20.37 13.77 -5.22
C VAL A 154 19.69 13.19 -6.47
N PRO A 155 20.41 12.99 -7.59
CA PRO A 155 19.80 12.67 -8.87
C PRO A 155 18.99 11.37 -8.84
N GLU A 156 19.49 10.34 -8.15
CA GLU A 156 18.86 9.02 -8.08
C GLU A 156 17.55 9.05 -7.29
N LEU A 157 17.54 9.81 -6.19
CA LEU A 157 16.33 9.97 -5.37
C LEU A 157 15.30 10.81 -6.12
N ARG A 158 15.72 11.91 -6.76
CA ARG A 158 14.84 12.73 -7.59
C ARG A 158 14.22 11.94 -8.73
N GLU A 159 15.04 11.21 -9.51
CA GLU A 159 14.57 10.35 -10.61
C GLU A 159 13.58 9.29 -10.08
N PHE A 160 13.88 8.66 -8.95
CA PHE A 160 12.97 7.69 -8.34
C PHE A 160 11.61 8.30 -8.00
N LEU A 161 11.59 9.47 -7.36
CA LEU A 161 10.34 10.09 -6.91
C LEU A 161 9.52 10.64 -8.09
N THR A 162 10.16 11.14 -9.15
CA THR A 162 9.45 11.61 -10.36
C THR A 162 8.96 10.46 -11.24
N LEU A 163 9.65 9.33 -11.26
CA LEU A 163 9.19 8.13 -11.96
C LEU A 163 8.14 7.34 -11.19
N ALA A 164 8.17 7.36 -9.86
CA ALA A 164 7.22 6.62 -9.06
C ALA A 164 5.80 7.16 -9.30
N ARG A 165 4.93 6.31 -9.84
CA ARG A 165 3.50 6.56 -10.00
C ARG A 165 2.71 5.47 -9.29
N GLY A 166 1.42 5.71 -9.12
CA GLY A 166 0.51 4.64 -8.75
C GLY A 166 0.11 4.63 -7.28
N MET A 167 -0.31 3.45 -6.86
CA MET A 167 -0.83 3.21 -5.51
C MET A 167 0.18 3.53 -4.41
N GLY A 168 1.49 3.43 -4.65
CA GLY A 168 2.52 3.69 -3.63
C GLY A 168 2.38 5.04 -2.94
N TRP A 169 1.99 6.08 -3.68
CA TRP A 169 1.70 7.39 -3.10
C TRP A 169 0.41 7.40 -2.28
N LEU A 170 -0.66 6.79 -2.79
CA LEU A 170 -2.01 6.92 -2.21
C LEU A 170 -2.31 5.92 -1.08
N ASN A 171 -1.62 4.78 -1.07
CA ASN A 171 -1.78 3.73 -0.06
C ASN A 171 -0.87 3.92 1.17
N GLY A 172 -0.04 4.97 1.19
CA GLY A 172 0.84 5.30 2.31
C GLY A 172 2.12 4.48 2.37
N LEU A 173 2.55 3.88 1.26
CA LEU A 173 3.90 3.29 1.11
C LEU A 173 4.97 4.35 0.81
N MET A 174 4.56 5.55 0.42
CA MET A 174 5.38 6.76 0.32
C MET A 174 4.58 7.96 0.85
N HIS A 175 5.27 8.92 1.42
CA HIS A 175 4.76 10.22 1.80
C HIS A 175 5.35 11.28 0.86
N PRO A 176 4.56 12.23 0.35
CA PRO A 176 5.11 13.33 -0.45
C PRO A 176 6.09 14.18 0.38
N PRO A 177 7.03 14.88 -0.27
CA PRO A 177 7.73 15.99 0.35
C PRO A 177 6.76 17.12 0.67
N GLU A 178 7.15 18.01 1.58
CA GLU A 178 6.33 19.09 2.15
C GLU A 178 5.62 19.94 1.07
N GLU A 179 6.33 20.24 -0.02
CA GLU A 179 5.80 21.05 -1.14
C GLU A 179 4.64 20.39 -1.92
N ALA A 180 4.56 19.07 -1.94
CA ALA A 180 3.54 18.33 -2.67
C ALA A 180 2.43 17.79 -1.75
N GLU A 181 2.49 18.11 -0.45
CA GLU A 181 1.60 17.54 0.57
C GLU A 181 0.14 17.91 0.31
N GLN A 182 -0.15 19.17 -0.02
CA GLN A 182 -1.54 19.62 -0.23
C GLN A 182 -2.21 18.90 -1.41
N ALA A 183 -1.52 18.81 -2.55
CA ALA A 183 -2.01 18.10 -3.74
C ALA A 183 -2.23 16.62 -3.44
N TRP A 184 -1.32 16.02 -2.68
CA TRP A 184 -1.43 14.63 -2.23
C TRP A 184 -2.58 14.38 -1.26
N VAL A 185 -2.83 15.26 -0.29
CA VAL A 185 -3.97 15.13 0.64
C VAL A 185 -5.29 15.12 -0.13
N GLN A 186 -5.44 16.01 -1.11
CA GLN A 186 -6.63 16.07 -1.96
C GLN A 186 -6.81 14.78 -2.77
N ALA A 187 -5.76 14.33 -3.47
CA ALA A 187 -5.80 13.09 -4.23
C ALA A 187 -6.10 11.87 -3.35
N ARG A 188 -5.51 11.81 -2.15
CA ARG A 188 -5.73 10.74 -1.18
C ARG A 188 -7.16 10.72 -0.63
N SER A 189 -7.78 11.89 -0.45
CA SER A 189 -9.20 11.96 -0.08
C SER A 189 -10.11 11.37 -1.17
N ARG A 190 -9.81 11.64 -2.45
CA ARG A 190 -10.52 11.08 -3.60
C ARG A 190 -10.29 9.57 -3.68
N TYR A 191 -9.05 9.12 -3.49
CA TYR A 191 -8.69 7.70 -3.42
C TYR A 191 -9.49 6.97 -2.33
N ARG A 192 -9.54 7.51 -1.11
CA ARG A 192 -10.29 6.89 -0.01
C ARG A 192 -11.78 6.75 -0.31
N ARG A 193 -12.40 7.77 -0.92
CA ARG A 193 -13.80 7.72 -1.34
C ARG A 193 -14.02 6.64 -2.39
N ALA A 194 -13.15 6.56 -3.38
CA ALA A 194 -13.21 5.50 -4.39
C ALA A 194 -13.07 4.10 -3.77
N CYS A 195 -12.09 3.91 -2.88
CA CYS A 195 -11.93 2.64 -2.17
C CYS A 195 -13.14 2.30 -1.29
N ALA A 196 -13.77 3.28 -0.64
CA ALA A 196 -14.97 3.03 0.15
C ALA A 196 -16.10 2.45 -0.72
N TRP A 197 -16.31 2.99 -1.92
CA TRP A 197 -17.29 2.44 -2.85
C TRP A 197 -16.96 1.03 -3.36
N ILE A 198 -15.68 0.75 -3.61
CA ILE A 198 -15.23 -0.61 -3.96
C ILE A 198 -15.56 -1.58 -2.81
N TRP A 199 -15.27 -1.20 -1.57
CA TRP A 199 -15.58 -2.01 -0.40
C TRP A 199 -17.09 -2.21 -0.17
N ILE A 200 -17.90 -1.17 -0.41
CA ILE A 200 -19.37 -1.29 -0.39
C ILE A 200 -19.84 -2.30 -1.45
N GLY A 201 -19.27 -2.26 -2.65
CA GLY A 201 -19.55 -3.24 -3.71
C GLY A 201 -19.18 -4.67 -3.29
N CYS A 202 -17.97 -4.86 -2.77
CA CYS A 202 -17.53 -6.16 -2.23
C CYS A 202 -18.45 -6.66 -1.10
N LEU A 203 -18.87 -5.77 -0.19
CA LEU A 203 -19.80 -6.13 0.88
C LEU A 203 -21.14 -6.59 0.31
N GLY A 204 -21.67 -5.92 -0.72
CA GLY A 204 -22.88 -6.35 -1.43
C GLY A 204 -22.75 -7.75 -2.02
N VAL A 205 -21.61 -8.06 -2.66
CA VAL A 205 -21.31 -9.41 -3.18
C VAL A 205 -21.33 -10.45 -2.06
N VAL A 206 -20.60 -10.20 -0.97
CA VAL A 206 -20.51 -11.14 0.15
C VAL A 206 -21.87 -11.35 0.81
N LEU A 207 -22.62 -10.28 1.09
CA LEU A 207 -23.94 -10.37 1.72
C LEU A 207 -24.94 -11.13 0.85
N GLY A 208 -24.92 -10.92 -0.47
CA GLY A 208 -25.79 -11.66 -1.38
C GLY A 208 -25.44 -13.15 -1.44
N ILE A 209 -24.15 -13.52 -1.56
CA ILE A 209 -23.72 -14.94 -1.56
C ILE A 209 -24.06 -15.62 -0.23
N VAL A 210 -23.70 -14.99 0.89
CA VAL A 210 -24.00 -15.53 2.23
C VAL A 210 -25.49 -15.64 2.44
N GLY A 211 -26.26 -14.62 2.03
CA GLY A 211 -27.71 -14.64 2.10
C GLY A 211 -28.32 -15.81 1.32
N VAL A 212 -27.88 -16.05 0.08
CA VAL A 212 -28.36 -17.18 -0.73
C VAL A 212 -28.11 -18.50 0.00
N ARG A 213 -26.89 -18.72 0.50
CA ARG A 213 -26.53 -19.93 1.25
C ARG A 213 -27.35 -20.13 2.53
N VAL A 214 -27.72 -19.04 3.21
CA VAL A 214 -28.58 -19.09 4.41
C VAL A 214 -30.02 -19.41 4.05
N VAL A 215 -30.53 -18.82 2.97
CA VAL A 215 -31.93 -18.96 2.55
C VAL A 215 -32.21 -20.33 1.91
N GLU A 216 -31.27 -20.87 1.14
CA GLU A 216 -31.44 -22.17 0.45
C GLU A 216 -31.41 -23.37 1.42
N GLY A 217 -30.68 -23.25 2.54
CA GLY A 217 -30.53 -24.33 3.53
C GLY A 217 -30.05 -25.66 2.94
N PRO A 218 -30.06 -26.77 3.70
CA PRO A 218 -29.69 -28.10 3.21
C PRO A 218 -30.72 -28.73 2.24
N GLY A 219 -31.86 -28.06 2.02
CA GLY A 219 -33.03 -28.61 1.32
C GLY A 219 -33.36 -27.96 -0.03
N GLY A 220 -32.62 -26.93 -0.45
CA GLY A 220 -32.65 -26.39 -1.82
C GLY A 220 -34.04 -26.00 -2.32
N GLY A 221 -34.69 -25.04 -1.66
CA GLY A 221 -35.94 -24.46 -2.15
C GLY A 221 -35.70 -23.12 -2.85
N ASP A 222 -36.12 -23.01 -4.12
CA ASP A 222 -36.18 -21.72 -4.83
C ASP A 222 -37.20 -20.81 -4.14
N THR A 223 -36.72 -19.85 -3.35
CA THR A 223 -37.57 -18.82 -2.75
C THR A 223 -37.41 -17.49 -3.51
N PRO A 224 -38.43 -16.62 -3.50
CA PRO A 224 -38.34 -15.28 -4.13
C PRO A 224 -37.15 -14.46 -3.62
N TRP A 225 -36.69 -14.73 -2.40
CA TRP A 225 -35.55 -14.10 -1.76
C TRP A 225 -34.21 -14.46 -2.42
N THR A 226 -34.08 -15.67 -2.98
CA THR A 226 -32.87 -16.10 -3.69
C THR A 226 -32.54 -15.14 -4.84
N TRP A 227 -33.53 -14.82 -5.68
CA TRP A 227 -33.35 -13.88 -6.80
C TRP A 227 -33.05 -12.45 -6.34
N ALA A 228 -33.65 -12.00 -5.24
CA ALA A 228 -33.32 -10.69 -4.66
C ALA A 228 -31.85 -10.64 -4.20
N LEU A 229 -31.35 -11.71 -3.57
CA LEU A 229 -29.97 -11.80 -3.07
C LEU A 229 -28.94 -11.98 -4.20
N VAL A 230 -29.30 -12.69 -5.27
CA VAL A 230 -28.54 -12.72 -6.52
C VAL A 230 -28.47 -11.30 -7.11
N GLY A 231 -29.58 -10.56 -7.14
CA GLY A 231 -29.63 -9.16 -7.56
C GLY A 231 -28.70 -8.25 -6.75
N VAL A 232 -28.69 -8.40 -5.42
CA VAL A 232 -27.75 -7.68 -4.53
C VAL A 232 -26.30 -8.03 -4.85
N SER A 233 -26.00 -9.31 -5.10
CA SER A 233 -24.65 -9.75 -5.47
C SER A 233 -24.20 -9.12 -6.79
N LEU A 234 -25.06 -9.14 -7.80
CA LEU A 234 -24.78 -8.57 -9.12
C LEU A 234 -24.60 -7.05 -9.05
N MET A 235 -25.46 -6.35 -8.31
CA MET A 235 -25.32 -4.90 -8.11
C MET A 235 -24.03 -4.55 -7.38
N GLY A 236 -23.68 -5.32 -6.33
CA GLY A 236 -22.41 -5.18 -5.63
C GLY A 236 -21.20 -5.40 -6.54
N LEU A 237 -21.27 -6.42 -7.40
CA LEU A 237 -20.22 -6.71 -8.37
C LEU A 237 -20.06 -5.57 -9.39
N LEU A 238 -21.17 -5.07 -9.95
CA LEU A 238 -21.15 -3.95 -10.89
C LEU A 238 -20.57 -2.69 -10.25
N LEU A 239 -20.96 -2.38 -9.02
CA LEU A 239 -20.42 -1.25 -8.26
C LEU A 239 -18.91 -1.40 -8.03
N CYS A 240 -18.46 -2.60 -7.63
CA CYS A 240 -17.06 -2.90 -7.42
C CYS A 240 -16.25 -2.74 -8.72
N LEU A 241 -16.68 -3.40 -9.80
CA LEU A 241 -15.99 -3.37 -11.10
C LEU A 241 -15.98 -1.96 -11.70
N GLY A 242 -17.08 -1.22 -11.61
CA GLY A 242 -17.17 0.16 -12.09
C GLY A 242 -16.17 1.07 -11.38
N TRP A 243 -16.13 1.04 -10.04
CA TRP A 243 -15.18 1.84 -9.28
C TRP A 243 -13.73 1.38 -9.44
N VAL A 244 -13.48 0.07 -9.54
CA VAL A 244 -12.13 -0.45 -9.85
C VAL A 244 -11.67 0.05 -11.22
N GLY A 245 -12.53 -0.03 -12.25
CA GLY A 245 -12.23 0.45 -13.59
C GLY A 245 -11.95 1.95 -13.64
N ILE A 246 -12.78 2.78 -13.00
CA ILE A 246 -12.57 4.24 -12.92
C ILE A 246 -11.28 4.58 -12.17
N THR A 247 -10.98 3.84 -11.11
CA THR A 247 -9.90 4.19 -10.17
C THR A 247 -8.55 3.68 -10.64
N PHE A 248 -8.46 2.39 -10.96
CA PHE A 248 -7.22 1.70 -11.31
C PHE A 248 -7.07 1.45 -12.80
N GLY A 249 -8.16 1.54 -13.56
CA GLY A 249 -8.18 1.22 -14.98
C GLY A 249 -8.50 -0.25 -15.22
N LEU A 250 -8.74 -0.57 -16.49
CA LEU A 250 -8.86 -1.93 -16.98
C LEU A 250 -7.66 -2.20 -17.88
N LYS A 251 -6.90 -3.27 -17.57
CA LYS A 251 -5.70 -3.63 -18.33
C LYS A 251 -6.03 -3.69 -19.83
N GLY A 252 -5.31 -2.91 -20.63
CA GLY A 252 -5.43 -2.89 -22.09
C GLY A 252 -6.52 -1.97 -22.67
N LEU A 253 -7.41 -1.40 -21.85
CA LEU A 253 -8.52 -0.57 -22.34
C LEU A 253 -8.42 0.89 -21.88
N ALA A 254 -8.14 1.12 -20.60
CA ALA A 254 -8.01 2.46 -20.04
C ALA A 254 -7.14 2.43 -18.80
N ARG A 255 -6.24 3.40 -18.65
CA ARG A 255 -5.47 3.59 -17.43
C ARG A 255 -6.29 4.40 -16.44
N GLY A 256 -6.41 3.91 -15.21
CA GLY A 256 -7.13 4.62 -14.16
C GLY A 256 -6.25 5.71 -13.58
N TRP A 257 -6.87 6.79 -13.09
CA TRP A 257 -6.15 7.96 -12.58
C TRP A 257 -5.17 7.62 -11.45
N VAL A 258 -5.46 6.60 -10.62
CA VAL A 258 -4.54 6.16 -9.56
C VAL A 258 -3.23 5.65 -10.13
N SER A 259 -3.28 4.89 -11.23
CA SER A 259 -2.11 4.25 -11.82
C SER A 259 -1.09 5.27 -12.35
N GLU A 260 -1.55 6.45 -12.75
CA GLU A 260 -0.73 7.51 -13.32
C GLU A 260 -0.38 8.61 -12.31
N TYR A 261 -1.00 8.57 -11.13
CA TYR A 261 -0.84 9.61 -10.13
C TYR A 261 0.61 9.69 -9.61
N ASN A 262 1.19 10.88 -9.70
CA ASN A 262 2.42 11.29 -9.01
C ASN A 262 2.21 12.72 -8.47
N PRO A 263 2.37 12.95 -7.14
CA PRO A 263 2.21 14.28 -6.56
C PRO A 263 3.26 15.31 -7.04
N LEU A 264 4.40 14.85 -7.57
CA LEU A 264 5.48 15.70 -8.08
C LEU A 264 5.35 16.03 -9.57
N ALA A 265 4.37 15.47 -10.29
CA ALA A 265 4.22 15.72 -11.72
C ALA A 265 3.85 17.17 -12.07
N SER A 266 3.39 17.95 -11.08
CA SER A 266 2.99 19.35 -11.22
C SER A 266 4.03 20.34 -10.68
N LEU A 267 5.18 19.86 -10.19
CA LEU A 267 6.28 20.65 -9.66
C LEU A 267 7.40 20.74 -10.69
#